data_AF-A0AA85IU14-F1
#
_entry.id   AF-A0AA85IU14-F1
#
_cell.length_a   1.000
_cell.length_b   1.000
_cell.length_c   1.000
_cell.angle_alpha   90.00
_cell.angle_beta   90.00
_cell.angle_gamma   90.00
#
_symmetry.space_group_name_H-M   'P 1'
#
loop_
_entity.id
_entity.type
_entity.pdbx_description
1 polymer ?
#
loop_
_entity_poly.entity_id
_entity_poly.type
_entity_poly.pdbx_seq_one_letter_code
_entity_poly.pdbx_strand_id
1 'polypeptide(L)'
;MQLIECKDANHNSVLSEACIGGNIDIVQLLLDNGADVNSRGQFGRTPLYRAAFGSHLDIVKILLNHGADPRLYADDGQRPIEVTTDKNIRQLLETWDISETDRLLKQINTYKTHTMQIYEKGEQATLKKLQSNVDAIEKSYHAAQLRVCKAHEELNRRIKEYDHAAANGYENINLLQSLIIDSELTFESRKLEVEKIREKLLQSKLELRNKQDEVKMNNEDNCKPGIHCKIGELDDILFKDIGNRINESDKWPVIIDPSDRVSVFLRHRDTNYVNVLNPNNLDKERLRISLLGALRYGKPFVLDLMGVDDMLDTVCRDRFDSIKPSLLNDITEKKILHSDV
;
A
#
# COMPACT_ATOMS: atom_id res chain seq x y z
N MET A 1 -13.82 -6.75 -18.05
CA MET A 1 -12.87 -7.71 -18.66
C MET A 1 -12.55 -8.92 -17.77
N GLN A 2 -12.78 -8.89 -16.45
CA GLN A 2 -12.36 -9.98 -15.54
C GLN A 2 -12.97 -11.37 -15.75
N LEU A 3 -14.12 -11.50 -16.43
CA LEU A 3 -14.83 -12.79 -16.50
C LEU A 3 -14.27 -13.76 -17.57
N ILE A 4 -13.54 -13.26 -18.57
CA ILE A 4 -13.10 -14.05 -19.73
C ILE A 4 -11.75 -14.74 -19.48
N GLU A 5 -10.90 -14.09 -18.67
CA GLU A 5 -9.59 -14.62 -18.28
C GLU A 5 -9.61 -15.30 -16.91
N CYS A 6 -10.80 -15.64 -16.38
CA CYS A 6 -10.87 -16.37 -15.13
C CYS A 6 -10.21 -17.75 -15.30
N LYS A 7 -9.38 -18.10 -14.33
CA LYS A 7 -8.64 -19.36 -14.32
C LYS A 7 -9.22 -20.27 -13.24
N ASP A 8 -9.26 -21.56 -13.54
CA ASP A 8 -9.64 -22.57 -12.54
C ASP A 8 -8.52 -22.75 -11.49
N ALA A 9 -8.74 -23.64 -10.51
CA ALA A 9 -7.74 -23.94 -9.48
C ALA A 9 -6.41 -24.50 -10.04
N ASN A 10 -6.40 -24.97 -11.29
CA ASN A 10 -5.23 -25.47 -12.00
C ASN A 10 -4.63 -24.42 -12.96
N HIS A 11 -5.09 -23.17 -12.88
CA HIS A 11 -4.70 -22.07 -13.76
C HIS A 11 -5.14 -22.21 -15.23
N ASN A 12 -6.02 -23.16 -15.58
CA ASN A 12 -6.57 -23.29 -16.93
C ASN A 12 -7.58 -22.16 -17.19
N SER A 13 -7.45 -21.51 -18.35
CA SER A 13 -8.43 -20.53 -18.82
C SER A 13 -9.73 -21.21 -19.26
N VAL A 14 -10.85 -20.48 -19.21
CA VAL A 14 -12.14 -20.94 -19.73
C VAL A 14 -12.03 -21.39 -21.19
N LEU A 15 -11.22 -20.68 -21.99
CA LEU A 15 -10.94 -21.05 -23.38
C LEU A 15 -10.24 -22.41 -23.48
N SER A 16 -9.24 -22.68 -22.64
CA SER A 16 -8.52 -23.96 -22.61
C SER A 16 -9.46 -25.13 -22.32
N GLU A 17 -10.38 -24.96 -21.36
CA GLU A 17 -11.40 -25.97 -21.01
C GLU A 17 -12.46 -26.17 -22.12
N ALA A 18 -12.88 -25.09 -22.78
CA ALA A 18 -13.78 -25.19 -23.93
C ALA A 18 -13.12 -25.94 -25.12
N CYS A 19 -11.83 -25.71 -25.33
CA CYS A 19 -11.05 -26.36 -26.39
C CYS A 19 -10.85 -27.86 -26.17
N ILE A 20 -10.63 -28.34 -24.94
CA ILE A 20 -10.58 -29.79 -24.66
C ILE A 20 -11.96 -30.43 -24.80
N GLY A 21 -13.01 -29.71 -24.40
CA GLY A 21 -14.40 -30.18 -24.46
C GLY A 21 -15.01 -30.23 -25.86
N GLY A 22 -14.36 -29.65 -26.88
CA GLY A 22 -14.83 -29.73 -28.26
C GLY A 22 -15.98 -28.77 -28.59
N ASN A 23 -16.23 -27.74 -27.78
CA ASN A 23 -17.41 -26.90 -27.93
C ASN A 23 -17.14 -25.65 -28.77
N ILE A 24 -17.38 -25.75 -30.08
CA ILE A 24 -17.06 -24.71 -31.09
C ILE A 24 -17.74 -23.38 -30.77
N ASP A 25 -19.02 -23.38 -30.45
CA ASP A 25 -19.80 -22.15 -30.22
C ASP A 25 -19.25 -21.35 -29.03
N ILE A 26 -18.85 -22.04 -27.97
CA ILE A 26 -18.24 -21.42 -26.79
C ILE A 26 -16.85 -20.89 -27.11
N VAL A 27 -16.04 -21.62 -27.88
CA VAL A 27 -14.71 -21.17 -28.29
C VAL A 27 -14.80 -19.89 -29.12
N GLN A 28 -15.70 -19.84 -30.10
CA GLN A 28 -15.89 -18.65 -30.94
C GLN A 28 -16.33 -17.46 -30.10
N LEU A 29 -17.32 -17.65 -29.21
CA LEU A 29 -17.80 -16.60 -28.32
C LEU A 29 -16.66 -16.04 -27.44
N LEU A 30 -15.82 -16.90 -26.87
CA LEU A 30 -14.71 -16.48 -26.01
C LEU A 30 -13.65 -15.70 -26.80
N LEU A 31 -13.31 -16.15 -28.01
CA LEU A 31 -12.33 -15.46 -28.87
C LEU A 31 -12.84 -14.11 -29.36
N ASP A 32 -14.11 -14.01 -29.74
CA ASP A 32 -14.74 -12.75 -30.16
C ASP A 32 -14.79 -11.73 -29.00
N ASN A 33 -14.85 -12.21 -27.76
CA ASN A 33 -14.78 -11.38 -26.55
C ASN A 33 -13.33 -11.09 -26.09
N GLY A 34 -12.31 -11.53 -26.83
CA GLY A 34 -10.92 -11.21 -26.57
C GLY A 34 -10.21 -12.15 -25.61
N ALA A 35 -10.66 -13.40 -25.48
CA ALA A 35 -9.93 -14.42 -24.71
C ALA A 35 -8.50 -14.61 -25.25
N ASP A 36 -7.54 -14.79 -24.33
CA ASP A 36 -6.15 -15.02 -24.71
C ASP A 36 -5.96 -16.42 -25.33
N VAL A 37 -5.86 -16.44 -26.65
CA VAL A 37 -5.69 -17.65 -27.48
C VAL A 37 -4.43 -18.44 -27.16
N ASN A 38 -3.41 -17.78 -26.59
CA ASN A 38 -2.13 -18.39 -26.21
C ASN A 38 -1.96 -18.54 -24.69
N SER A 39 -3.05 -18.45 -23.93
CA SER A 39 -3.02 -18.61 -22.47
C SER A 39 -2.38 -19.93 -22.05
N ARG A 40 -1.46 -19.89 -21.10
CA ARG A 40 -0.81 -21.09 -20.55
C ARG A 40 -1.52 -21.52 -19.28
N GLY A 41 -2.15 -22.68 -19.33
CA GLY A 41 -2.79 -23.29 -18.17
C GLY A 41 -1.86 -24.20 -17.38
N GLN A 42 -2.44 -25.20 -16.71
CA GLN A 42 -1.70 -26.25 -16.03
C GLN A 42 -0.72 -26.94 -16.99
N PHE A 43 0.51 -27.17 -16.52
CA PHE A 43 1.61 -27.75 -17.30
C PHE A 43 1.93 -26.97 -18.58
N GLY A 44 1.67 -25.66 -18.59
CA GLY A 44 2.01 -24.80 -19.71
C GLY A 44 1.23 -25.07 -20.99
N ARG A 45 0.14 -25.86 -20.89
CA ARG A 45 -0.66 -26.27 -22.05
C ARG A 45 -1.51 -25.11 -22.55
N THR A 46 -1.43 -24.85 -23.85
CA THR A 46 -2.21 -23.81 -24.53
C THR A 46 -3.57 -24.34 -24.99
N PRO A 47 -4.57 -23.47 -25.27
CA PRO A 47 -5.82 -23.88 -25.90
C PRO A 47 -5.63 -24.71 -27.17
N LEU A 48 -4.64 -24.34 -28.00
CA LEU A 48 -4.29 -25.09 -29.21
C LEU A 48 -3.76 -26.50 -28.91
N TYR A 49 -2.91 -26.64 -27.88
CA TYR A 49 -2.44 -27.95 -27.43
C TYR A 49 -3.62 -28.83 -26.99
N ARG A 50 -4.56 -28.28 -26.20
CA ARG A 50 -5.73 -29.01 -25.69
C ARG A 50 -6.68 -29.42 -26.81
N ALA A 51 -6.92 -28.55 -27.79
CA ALA A 51 -7.74 -28.86 -28.97
C ALA A 51 -7.11 -29.96 -29.84
N ALA A 52 -5.78 -29.93 -30.02
CA ALA A 52 -5.05 -30.96 -30.76
C ALA A 52 -5.06 -32.32 -30.02
N PHE A 53 -4.89 -32.32 -28.69
CA PHE A 53 -5.01 -33.52 -27.87
C PHE A 53 -6.42 -34.12 -27.91
N GLY A 54 -7.46 -33.27 -27.87
CA GLY A 54 -8.86 -33.67 -28.01
C GLY A 54 -9.28 -34.07 -29.44
N SER A 55 -8.39 -33.94 -30.43
CA SER A 55 -8.65 -34.21 -31.85
C SER A 55 -9.78 -33.36 -32.48
N HIS A 56 -9.93 -32.10 -32.05
CA HIS A 56 -10.99 -31.20 -32.53
C HIS A 56 -10.52 -30.32 -33.71
N LEU A 57 -10.56 -30.85 -34.93
CA LEU A 57 -10.03 -30.19 -36.14
C LEU A 57 -10.59 -28.78 -36.38
N ASP A 58 -11.90 -28.59 -36.23
CA ASP A 58 -12.54 -27.29 -36.52
C ASP A 58 -12.12 -26.22 -35.50
N ILE A 59 -11.96 -26.61 -34.23
CA ILE A 59 -11.45 -25.72 -33.18
C ILE A 59 -9.99 -25.34 -33.46
N VAL A 60 -9.16 -26.28 -33.91
CA VAL A 60 -7.77 -26.00 -34.28
C VAL A 60 -7.71 -24.94 -35.38
N LYS A 61 -8.55 -25.03 -36.42
CA LYS A 61 -8.62 -24.01 -37.49
C LYS A 61 -9.03 -22.64 -36.96
N ILE A 62 -10.05 -22.60 -36.11
CA ILE A 62 -10.53 -21.36 -35.49
C ILE A 62 -9.40 -20.72 -34.67
N LEU A 63 -8.73 -21.48 -33.80
CA LEU A 63 -7.64 -20.98 -32.97
C LEU A 63 -6.48 -20.41 -33.81
N LEU A 64 -6.07 -21.11 -34.88
CA LEU A 64 -5.01 -20.64 -35.78
C LEU A 64 -5.38 -19.32 -36.48
N ASN A 65 -6.62 -19.20 -36.97
CA ASN A 65 -7.13 -17.96 -37.56
C ASN A 65 -7.22 -16.79 -36.57
N HIS A 66 -7.34 -17.09 -35.27
CA HIS A 66 -7.33 -16.10 -34.18
C HIS A 66 -5.93 -15.85 -33.58
N GLY A 67 -4.86 -16.37 -34.20
CA GLY A 67 -3.48 -16.08 -33.80
C GLY A 67 -2.90 -17.03 -32.75
N ALA A 68 -3.43 -18.24 -32.63
CA ALA A 68 -2.79 -19.29 -31.84
C ALA A 68 -1.40 -19.62 -32.42
N ASP A 69 -0.40 -19.72 -31.56
CA ASP A 69 0.97 -20.03 -31.97
C ASP A 69 1.24 -21.55 -31.85
N PRO A 70 1.40 -22.28 -32.98
CA PRO A 70 1.68 -23.70 -32.98
C PRO A 70 3.10 -24.04 -32.49
N ARG A 71 3.98 -23.05 -32.32
CA ARG A 71 5.37 -23.23 -31.88
C ARG A 71 5.50 -23.35 -30.36
N LEU A 72 4.45 -23.05 -29.60
CA LEU A 72 4.50 -23.05 -28.13
C LEU A 72 4.61 -24.47 -27.57
N TYR A 73 5.61 -24.67 -26.72
CA TYR A 73 5.82 -25.92 -25.99
C TYR A 73 4.98 -25.95 -24.71
N ALA A 74 4.36 -27.09 -24.42
CA ALA A 74 3.89 -27.40 -23.08
C ALA A 74 5.08 -27.81 -22.18
N ASP A 75 4.85 -27.89 -20.87
CA ASP A 75 5.90 -28.18 -19.89
C ASP A 75 6.39 -29.64 -19.97
N ASP A 76 5.63 -30.52 -20.64
CA ASP A 76 6.06 -31.87 -21.04
C ASP A 76 7.01 -31.87 -22.26
N GLY A 77 7.38 -30.68 -22.77
CA GLY A 77 8.27 -30.50 -23.90
C GLY A 77 7.61 -30.77 -25.25
N GLN A 78 6.30 -31.01 -25.29
CA GLN A 78 5.57 -31.33 -26.52
C GLN A 78 4.89 -30.11 -27.14
N ARG A 79 4.77 -30.13 -28.47
CA ARG A 79 3.99 -29.16 -29.25
C ARG A 79 2.61 -29.72 -29.63
N PRO A 80 1.63 -28.87 -30.01
CA PRO A 80 0.31 -29.33 -30.47
C PRO A 80 0.37 -30.37 -31.60
N ILE A 81 1.37 -30.27 -32.48
CA ILE A 81 1.60 -31.24 -33.57
C ILE A 81 2.06 -32.63 -33.10
N GLU A 82 2.76 -32.70 -31.97
CA GLU A 82 3.31 -33.96 -31.43
C GLU A 82 2.28 -34.72 -30.60
N VAL A 83 1.30 -34.02 -30.04
CA VAL A 83 0.27 -34.60 -29.17
C VAL A 83 -0.98 -35.07 -29.94
N THR A 84 -1.19 -34.60 -31.18
CA THR A 84 -2.35 -34.99 -31.99
C THR A 84 -2.27 -36.44 -32.45
N THR A 85 -3.35 -37.18 -32.27
CA THR A 85 -3.54 -38.51 -32.86
C THR A 85 -4.14 -38.47 -34.27
N ASP A 86 -4.81 -37.37 -34.63
CA ASP A 86 -5.44 -37.19 -35.94
C ASP A 86 -4.41 -36.74 -37.00
N LYS A 87 -4.41 -37.44 -38.14
CA LYS A 87 -3.58 -37.13 -39.31
C LYS A 87 -3.98 -35.80 -39.96
N ASN A 88 -5.26 -35.45 -39.93
CA ASN A 88 -5.76 -34.22 -40.55
C ASN A 88 -5.24 -32.97 -39.81
N ILE A 89 -5.29 -32.99 -38.48
CA ILE A 89 -4.76 -31.92 -37.62
C ILE A 89 -3.24 -31.82 -37.80
N ARG A 90 -2.55 -32.97 -37.85
CA ARG A 90 -1.11 -32.99 -38.09
C ARG A 90 -0.74 -32.34 -39.42
N GLN A 91 -1.41 -32.73 -40.51
CA GLN A 91 -1.18 -32.13 -41.84
C GLN A 91 -1.50 -30.63 -41.84
N LEU A 92 -2.57 -30.20 -41.17
CA LEU A 92 -2.92 -28.79 -41.04
C LEU A 92 -1.81 -28.00 -40.34
N LEU A 93 -1.30 -28.50 -39.22
CA LEU A 93 -0.23 -27.84 -38.46
C LEU A 93 1.11 -27.85 -39.21
N GLU A 94 1.41 -28.88 -40.00
CA GLU A 94 2.60 -28.93 -40.86
C GLU A 94 2.54 -27.96 -42.04
N THR A 95 1.35 -27.74 -42.60
CA THR A 95 1.13 -26.86 -43.77
C THR A 95 0.80 -25.42 -43.41
N TRP A 96 0.61 -25.13 -42.13
CA TRP A 96 0.21 -23.81 -41.66
C TRP A 96 1.31 -22.76 -41.92
N ASP A 97 0.90 -21.60 -42.45
CA ASP A 97 1.81 -20.49 -42.71
C ASP A 97 2.10 -19.71 -41.42
N ILE A 98 3.32 -19.90 -40.91
CA ILE A 98 3.82 -19.23 -39.71
C ILE A 98 3.84 -17.71 -39.88
N SER A 99 3.98 -17.20 -41.12
CA SER A 99 4.01 -15.75 -41.38
C SER A 99 2.68 -15.06 -41.05
N GLU A 100 1.56 -15.76 -41.24
CA GLU A 100 0.24 -15.23 -40.88
C GLU A 100 0.06 -15.22 -39.34
N THR A 101 0.57 -16.24 -38.65
CA THR A 101 0.62 -16.23 -37.17
C THR A 101 1.41 -15.03 -36.64
N ASP A 102 2.60 -14.75 -37.20
CA ASP A 102 3.42 -13.62 -36.76
C ASP A 102 2.73 -12.27 -37.05
N ARG A 103 2.01 -12.17 -38.19
CA ARG A 103 1.20 -10.99 -38.53
C ARG A 103 0.06 -10.77 -37.53
N LEU A 104 -0.70 -11.82 -37.21
CA LEU A 104 -1.81 -11.76 -36.26
C LEU A 104 -1.31 -11.44 -34.85
N LEU A 105 -0.24 -12.08 -34.38
CA LEU A 105 0.39 -11.77 -33.10
C LEU A 105 0.84 -10.31 -33.03
N LYS A 106 1.42 -9.78 -34.11
CA LYS A 106 1.80 -8.36 -34.18
C LYS A 106 0.58 -7.46 -34.06
N GLN A 107 -0.51 -7.75 -34.77
CA GLN A 107 -1.77 -6.98 -34.67
C GLN A 107 -2.34 -7.02 -33.25
N ILE A 108 -2.44 -8.19 -32.64
CA ILE A 108 -2.91 -8.38 -31.26
C ILE A 108 -2.04 -7.57 -30.29
N ASN A 109 -0.71 -7.64 -30.43
CA ASN A 109 0.21 -6.88 -29.58
C ASN A 109 0.09 -5.36 -29.79
N THR A 110 -0.08 -4.89 -31.02
CA THR A 110 -0.33 -3.46 -31.28
C THR A 110 -1.66 -2.99 -30.69
N TYR A 111 -2.69 -3.82 -30.76
CA TYR A 111 -3.99 -3.51 -30.17
C TYR A 111 -3.92 -3.50 -28.64
N LYS A 112 -3.30 -4.52 -28.02
CA LYS A 112 -3.08 -4.59 -26.57
C LYS A 112 -2.27 -3.39 -26.07
N THR A 113 -1.15 -3.09 -26.72
CA THR A 113 -0.30 -1.93 -26.34
C THR A 113 -1.02 -0.60 -26.52
N HIS A 114 -1.75 -0.39 -27.61
CA HIS A 114 -2.54 0.82 -27.81
C HIS A 114 -3.63 0.99 -26.76
N THR A 115 -4.33 -0.10 -26.45
CA THR A 115 -5.37 -0.14 -25.42
C THR A 115 -4.80 0.18 -24.04
N MET A 116 -3.70 -0.47 -23.65
CA MET A 116 -3.02 -0.17 -22.38
C MET A 116 -2.58 1.30 -22.31
N GLN A 117 -2.02 1.86 -23.38
CA GLN A 117 -1.64 3.28 -23.43
C GLN A 117 -2.84 4.21 -23.26
N ILE A 118 -4.02 3.88 -23.79
CA ILE A 118 -5.24 4.67 -23.58
C ILE A 118 -5.65 4.63 -22.11
N TYR A 119 -5.66 3.45 -21.49
CA TYR A 119 -5.97 3.28 -20.07
C TYR A 119 -4.98 4.05 -19.18
N GLU A 120 -3.67 3.87 -19.39
CA GLU A 120 -2.61 4.58 -18.65
C GLU A 120 -2.75 6.09 -18.80
N LYS A 121 -3.00 6.61 -20.01
CA LYS A 121 -3.23 8.04 -20.24
C LYS A 121 -4.47 8.54 -19.51
N GLY A 122 -5.54 7.76 -19.49
CA GLY A 122 -6.77 8.06 -18.74
C GLY A 122 -6.50 8.15 -17.24
N GLU A 123 -5.83 7.14 -16.67
CA GLU A 123 -5.46 7.13 -15.25
C GLU A 123 -4.53 8.29 -14.89
N GLN A 124 -3.49 8.54 -15.69
CA GLN A 124 -2.59 9.69 -15.51
C GLN A 124 -3.33 11.02 -15.54
N ALA A 125 -4.30 11.18 -16.45
CA ALA A 125 -5.12 12.39 -16.52
C ALA A 125 -5.97 12.58 -15.24
N THR A 126 -6.56 11.50 -14.71
CA THR A 126 -7.30 11.56 -13.45
C THR A 126 -6.41 11.93 -12.28
N LEU A 127 -5.24 11.28 -12.13
CA LEU A 127 -4.27 11.59 -11.08
C LEU A 127 -3.81 13.05 -11.15
N LYS A 128 -3.51 13.55 -12.35
CA LYS A 128 -3.11 14.95 -12.54
C LYS A 128 -4.22 15.91 -12.13
N LYS A 129 -5.48 15.58 -12.40
CA LYS A 129 -6.64 16.38 -11.97
C LYS A 129 -6.76 16.40 -10.43
N LEU A 130 -6.66 15.24 -9.77
CA LEU A 130 -6.68 15.16 -8.31
C LEU A 130 -5.52 15.95 -7.69
N GLN A 131 -4.30 15.83 -8.26
CA GLN A 131 -3.14 16.59 -7.81
C GLN A 131 -3.39 18.10 -7.91
N SER A 132 -3.91 18.58 -9.05
CA SER A 132 -4.21 20.01 -9.22
C SER A 132 -5.26 20.53 -8.22
N ASN A 133 -6.23 19.68 -7.84
CA ASN A 133 -7.22 20.01 -6.82
C ASN A 133 -6.56 20.12 -5.43
N VAL A 134 -5.69 19.17 -5.07
CA VAL A 134 -4.93 19.21 -3.80
C VAL A 134 -4.09 20.47 -3.75
N ASP A 135 -3.32 20.77 -4.79
CA ASP A 135 -2.46 21.97 -4.86
C ASP A 135 -3.28 23.27 -4.72
N ALA A 136 -4.49 23.32 -5.29
CA ALA A 136 -5.39 24.47 -5.15
C ALA A 136 -5.90 24.64 -3.71
N ILE A 137 -6.23 23.53 -3.04
CA ILE A 137 -6.66 23.54 -1.63
C ILE A 137 -5.48 23.91 -0.72
N GLU A 138 -4.27 23.43 -0.97
CA GLU A 138 -3.07 23.80 -0.21
C GLU A 138 -2.78 25.30 -0.29
N LYS A 139 -2.91 25.91 -1.48
CA LYS A 139 -2.81 27.37 -1.64
C LYS A 139 -3.86 28.11 -0.83
N SER A 140 -5.10 27.62 -0.82
CA SER A 140 -6.19 28.20 -0.01
C SER A 140 -5.93 28.05 1.49
N TYR A 141 -5.39 26.91 1.91
CA TYR A 141 -4.99 26.63 3.29
C TYR A 141 -3.91 27.59 3.77
N HIS A 142 -2.84 27.78 2.98
CA HIS A 142 -1.78 28.75 3.32
C HIS A 142 -2.30 30.19 3.38
N ALA A 143 -3.18 30.58 2.46
CA ALA A 143 -3.80 31.90 2.50
C ALA A 143 -4.66 32.09 3.77
N ALA A 144 -5.38 31.06 4.21
CA ALA A 144 -6.17 31.09 5.42
C ALA A 144 -5.30 31.13 6.70
N GLN A 145 -4.20 30.37 6.73
CA GLN A 145 -3.20 30.44 7.81
C GLN A 145 -2.64 31.86 7.97
N LEU A 146 -2.30 32.53 6.86
CA LEU A 146 -1.81 33.90 6.90
C LEU A 146 -2.84 34.87 7.51
N ARG A 147 -4.14 34.66 7.26
CA ARG A 147 -5.22 35.47 7.86
C ARG A 147 -5.30 35.24 9.38
N VAL A 148 -5.11 34.01 9.84
CA VAL A 148 -5.05 33.70 11.28
C VAL A 148 -3.88 34.40 11.95
N CYS A 149 -2.69 34.38 11.33
CA CYS A 149 -1.52 35.09 11.85
C CYS A 149 -1.78 36.60 11.99
N LYS A 150 -2.37 37.23 10.96
CA LYS A 150 -2.73 38.65 11.01
C LYS A 150 -3.76 38.96 12.11
N ALA A 151 -4.77 38.11 12.28
CA ALA A 151 -5.76 38.27 13.34
C ALA A 151 -5.13 38.12 14.73
N HIS A 152 -4.17 37.20 14.89
CA HIS A 152 -3.41 37.02 16.13
C HIS A 152 -2.54 38.25 16.47
N GLU A 153 -1.88 38.83 15.47
CA GLU A 153 -1.09 40.06 15.64
C GLU A 153 -1.96 41.24 16.10
N GLU A 154 -3.14 41.43 15.49
CA GLU A 154 -4.07 42.48 15.89
C GLU A 154 -4.59 42.25 17.32
N LEU A 155 -4.97 41.02 17.67
CA LEU A 155 -5.38 40.68 19.04
C LEU A 155 -4.26 41.01 20.06
N ASN A 156 -3.04 40.58 19.79
CA ASN A 156 -1.89 40.88 20.65
C ASN A 156 -1.62 42.38 20.77
N ARG A 157 -1.84 43.14 19.69
CA ARG A 157 -1.75 44.59 19.71
C ARG A 157 -2.81 45.20 20.64
N ARG A 158 -4.06 44.75 20.56
CA ARG A 158 -5.16 45.23 21.42
C ARG A 158 -4.93 44.91 22.90
N ILE A 159 -4.40 43.73 23.20
CA ILE A 159 -4.00 43.35 24.55
C ILE A 159 -2.93 44.31 25.08
N LYS A 160 -1.89 44.61 24.29
CA LYS A 160 -0.86 45.58 24.68
C LYS A 160 -1.40 47.00 24.91
N GLU A 161 -2.33 47.45 24.05
CA GLU A 161 -3.00 48.75 24.20
C GLU A 161 -3.80 48.80 25.51
N TYR A 162 -4.50 47.72 25.86
CA TYR A 162 -5.21 47.57 27.13
C TYR A 162 -4.27 47.56 28.34
N ASP A 163 -3.21 46.75 28.33
CA ASP A 163 -2.25 46.66 29.43
C ASP A 163 -1.60 48.00 29.72
N HIS A 164 -1.24 48.74 28.65
CA HIS A 164 -0.69 50.09 28.78
C HIS A 164 -1.73 51.07 29.36
N ALA A 165 -2.99 50.99 28.91
CA ALA A 165 -4.03 51.89 29.39
C ALA A 165 -4.38 51.62 30.86
N ALA A 166 -4.39 50.35 31.27
CA ALA A 166 -4.61 49.91 32.64
C ALA A 166 -3.47 50.39 33.57
N ALA A 167 -2.22 50.30 33.12
CA ALA A 167 -1.06 50.77 33.89
C ALA A 167 -1.07 52.29 34.15
N ASN A 168 -1.64 53.08 33.23
CA ASN A 168 -1.70 54.53 33.31
C ASN A 168 -3.00 55.09 33.92
N GLY A 169 -3.99 54.24 34.23
CA GLY A 169 -5.24 54.64 34.90
C GLY A 169 -6.22 55.47 34.05
N TYR A 170 -6.30 55.22 32.73
CA TYR A 170 -7.28 55.91 31.87
C TYR A 170 -8.72 55.46 32.15
N GLU A 171 -9.70 56.36 32.00
CA GLU A 171 -11.13 56.08 32.29
C GLU A 171 -11.82 55.17 31.26
N ASN A 172 -11.23 54.97 30.07
CA ASN A 172 -11.89 54.34 28.92
C ASN A 172 -11.61 52.83 28.74
N ILE A 173 -11.33 52.13 29.84
CA ILE A 173 -10.89 50.72 29.85
C ILE A 173 -11.98 49.76 29.34
N ASN A 174 -13.26 50.03 29.62
CA ASN A 174 -14.38 49.17 29.21
C ASN A 174 -14.53 49.06 27.68
N LEU A 175 -14.27 50.15 26.95
CA LEU A 175 -14.30 50.16 25.48
C LEU A 175 -13.16 49.32 24.88
N LEU A 176 -11.95 49.39 25.46
CA LEU A 176 -10.82 48.55 25.06
C LEU A 176 -11.07 47.07 25.34
N GLN A 177 -11.72 46.75 26.46
CA GLN A 177 -12.11 45.38 26.78
C GLN A 177 -13.10 44.80 25.76
N SER A 178 -14.09 45.59 25.32
CA SER A 178 -15.00 45.19 24.24
C SER A 178 -14.27 44.93 22.92
N LEU A 179 -13.30 45.78 22.57
CA LEU A 179 -12.50 45.61 21.36
C LEU A 179 -11.62 44.34 21.38
N ILE A 180 -11.12 43.95 22.56
CA ILE A 180 -10.40 42.68 22.73
C ILE A 180 -11.34 41.51 22.46
N ILE A 181 -12.53 41.51 23.07
CA ILE A 181 -13.53 40.45 22.87
C ILE A 181 -13.90 40.32 21.38
N ASP A 182 -14.10 41.43 20.67
CA ASP A 182 -14.39 41.42 19.22
C ASP A 182 -13.22 40.84 18.40
N SER A 183 -11.98 41.16 18.80
CA SER A 183 -10.76 40.65 18.15
C SER A 183 -10.53 39.16 18.45
N GLU A 184 -10.83 38.70 19.66
CA GLU A 184 -10.83 37.28 20.05
C GLU A 184 -11.85 36.48 19.26
N LEU A 185 -13.09 36.98 19.15
CA LEU A 185 -14.13 36.35 18.34
C LEU A 185 -13.73 36.25 16.87
N THR A 186 -13.09 37.30 16.33
CA THR A 186 -12.57 37.31 14.97
C THR A 186 -11.46 36.26 14.80
N PHE A 187 -10.54 36.16 15.75
CA PHE A 187 -9.46 35.18 15.73
C PHE A 187 -9.98 33.74 15.78
N GLU A 188 -10.91 33.43 16.68
CA GLU A 188 -11.53 32.11 16.79
C GLU A 188 -12.34 31.74 15.53
N SER A 189 -13.05 32.70 14.94
CA SER A 189 -13.74 32.49 13.66
C SER A 189 -12.76 32.12 12.53
N ARG A 190 -11.59 32.77 12.47
CA ARG A 190 -10.55 32.46 11.46
C ARG A 190 -9.88 31.11 11.70
N LYS A 191 -9.67 30.69 12.95
CA LYS A 191 -9.19 29.34 13.26
C LYS A 191 -10.16 28.28 12.77
N LEU A 192 -11.46 28.47 13.01
CA LEU A 192 -12.49 27.55 12.54
C LEU A 192 -12.50 27.42 11.01
N GLU A 193 -12.29 28.51 10.27
CA GLU A 193 -12.13 28.49 8.81
C GLU A 193 -10.92 27.64 8.37
N VAL A 194 -9.78 27.77 9.06
CA VAL A 194 -8.57 26.99 8.76
C VAL A 194 -8.79 25.52 8.99
N GLU A 195 -9.42 25.12 10.09
CA GLU A 195 -9.72 23.71 10.38
C GLU A 195 -10.66 23.10 9.33
N LYS A 196 -11.69 23.83 8.88
CA LYS A 196 -12.57 23.37 7.78
C LYS A 196 -11.81 23.15 6.47
N ILE A 197 -10.83 24.00 6.15
CA ILE A 197 -10.00 23.83 4.95
C ILE A 197 -9.04 22.65 5.13
N ARG A 198 -8.49 22.47 6.34
CA ARG A 198 -7.60 21.36 6.69
C ARG A 198 -8.30 20.01 6.53
N GLU A 199 -9.55 19.89 6.97
CA GLU A 199 -10.34 18.67 6.80
C GLU A 199 -10.56 18.34 5.32
N LYS A 200 -10.92 19.33 4.50
CA LYS A 200 -11.05 19.17 3.05
C LYS A 200 -9.73 18.76 2.39
N LEU A 201 -8.63 19.35 2.82
CA LEU A 201 -7.30 19.00 2.32
C LEU A 201 -6.95 17.54 2.63
N LEU A 202 -7.23 17.09 3.86
CA LEU A 202 -6.98 15.71 4.27
C LEU A 202 -7.82 14.73 3.43
N GLN A 203 -9.09 15.03 3.22
CA GLN A 203 -9.99 14.22 2.40
C GLN A 203 -9.48 14.11 0.95
N SER A 204 -9.12 15.23 0.32
CA SER A 204 -8.61 15.21 -1.06
C SER A 204 -7.24 14.52 -1.18
N LYS A 205 -6.37 14.61 -0.17
CA LYS A 205 -5.11 13.85 -0.11
C LYS A 205 -5.34 12.35 0.01
N LEU A 206 -6.34 11.94 0.79
CA LEU A 206 -6.72 10.54 0.94
C LEU A 206 -7.26 9.96 -0.37
N GLU A 207 -8.11 10.71 -1.09
CA GLU A 207 -8.60 10.33 -2.41
C GLU A 207 -7.46 10.13 -3.42
N LEU A 208 -6.49 11.06 -3.44
CA LEU A 208 -5.31 10.96 -4.29
C LEU A 208 -4.48 9.71 -3.96
N ARG A 209 -4.27 9.42 -2.67
CA ARG A 209 -3.52 8.25 -2.21
C ARG A 209 -4.21 6.96 -2.62
N ASN A 210 -5.51 6.82 -2.34
CA ASN A 210 -6.27 5.63 -2.71
C ASN A 210 -6.16 5.36 -4.21
N LYS A 211 -6.25 6.41 -5.04
CA LYS A 211 -6.10 6.26 -6.49
C LYS A 211 -4.68 5.86 -6.89
N GLN A 212 -3.64 6.38 -6.24
CA GLN A 212 -2.26 5.97 -6.49
C GLN A 212 -2.02 4.51 -6.10
N ASP A 213 -2.61 4.05 -4.99
CA ASP A 213 -2.47 2.69 -4.52
C ASP A 213 -3.26 1.71 -5.41
N GLU A 214 -4.44 2.08 -5.91
CA GLU A 214 -5.14 1.31 -6.96
C GLU A 214 -4.26 1.10 -8.20
N VAL A 215 -3.57 2.14 -8.65
CA VAL A 215 -2.65 2.07 -9.81
C VAL A 215 -1.45 1.17 -9.51
N LYS A 216 -0.93 1.16 -8.28
CA LYS A 216 0.15 0.24 -7.89
C LYS A 216 -0.34 -1.21 -7.81
N MET A 217 -1.50 -1.44 -7.23
CA MET A 217 -2.10 -2.78 -7.09
C MET A 217 -2.43 -3.41 -8.45
N ASN A 218 -2.78 -2.61 -9.45
CA ASN A 218 -3.00 -3.10 -10.81
C ASN A 218 -1.69 -3.47 -11.55
N ASN A 219 -0.54 -2.96 -11.08
CA ASN A 219 0.77 -3.18 -11.70
C ASN A 219 1.61 -4.27 -10.99
N GLU A 220 1.34 -4.53 -9.71
CA GLU A 220 2.02 -5.56 -8.94
C GLU A 220 1.07 -6.72 -8.64
N ASP A 221 1.35 -7.86 -9.27
CA ASP A 221 0.76 -9.16 -8.97
C ASP A 221 1.26 -9.62 -7.59
N ASN A 222 0.74 -9.03 -6.51
CA ASN A 222 1.15 -9.37 -5.15
C ASN A 222 -0.04 -9.44 -4.19
N CYS A 223 -0.66 -10.61 -4.22
CA CYS A 223 -1.62 -11.12 -3.26
C CYS A 223 -0.95 -11.38 -1.88
N LYS A 224 -0.43 -10.34 -1.22
CA LYS A 224 0.01 -10.43 0.19
C LYS A 224 -0.96 -9.66 1.09
N PRO A 225 -1.58 -10.30 2.10
CA PRO A 225 -2.47 -9.62 3.04
C PRO A 225 -1.69 -8.67 3.95
N GLY A 226 -2.00 -7.37 3.90
CA GLY A 226 -1.41 -6.36 4.80
C GLY A 226 -1.36 -4.96 4.20
N ILE A 227 -1.38 -3.94 5.07
CA ILE A 227 -1.15 -2.55 4.67
C ILE A 227 0.37 -2.33 4.58
N HIS A 228 0.86 -2.03 3.38
CA HIS A 228 2.28 -1.77 3.12
C HIS A 228 2.51 -0.27 3.19
N CYS A 229 3.20 0.22 4.22
CA CYS A 229 3.50 1.64 4.39
C CYS A 229 4.91 1.84 4.96
N LYS A 230 5.59 2.90 4.51
CA LYS A 230 6.88 3.30 5.08
C LYS A 230 6.65 3.89 6.48
N ILE A 231 7.48 3.51 7.44
CA ILE A 231 7.37 3.96 8.85
C ILE A 231 7.35 5.49 8.99
N GLY A 232 8.01 6.23 8.10
CA GLY A 232 8.00 7.71 8.11
C GLY A 232 6.71 8.37 7.59
N GLU A 233 5.83 7.63 6.92
CA GLU A 233 4.57 8.12 6.32
C GLU A 233 3.32 7.75 7.16
N LEU A 234 3.56 7.07 8.28
CA LEU A 234 2.57 6.48 9.17
C LEU A 234 1.89 7.51 10.10
N ASP A 235 2.54 8.67 10.31
CA ASP A 235 2.16 9.62 11.36
C ASP A 235 0.89 10.44 11.07
N ASP A 236 0.50 10.63 9.80
CA ASP A 236 -0.55 11.61 9.44
C ASP A 236 -1.91 11.01 9.03
N ILE A 237 -1.95 9.76 8.55
CA ILE A 237 -3.14 9.20 7.88
C ILE A 237 -3.76 7.99 8.61
N LEU A 238 -2.97 7.27 9.41
CA LEU A 238 -3.46 6.04 10.05
C LEU A 238 -4.30 6.30 11.32
N PHE A 239 -4.10 7.43 12.02
CA PHE A 239 -4.67 7.58 13.37
C PHE A 239 -6.19 7.88 13.42
N LYS A 240 -6.78 8.47 12.37
CA LYS A 240 -8.23 8.76 12.34
C LYS A 240 -9.03 7.56 11.81
N ASP A 241 -8.51 6.86 10.81
CA ASP A 241 -9.21 5.73 10.16
C ASP A 241 -9.02 4.40 10.90
N ILE A 242 -7.88 4.15 11.54
CA ILE A 242 -7.66 2.94 12.34
C ILE A 242 -8.50 2.96 13.62
N GLY A 243 -8.61 4.11 14.29
CA GLY A 243 -9.43 4.23 15.50
C GLY A 243 -10.91 3.89 15.24
N ASN A 244 -11.43 4.32 14.09
CA ASN A 244 -12.81 4.02 13.69
C ASN A 244 -12.99 2.54 13.31
N ARG A 245 -12.05 1.94 12.56
CA ARG A 245 -12.12 0.52 12.15
C ARG A 245 -11.84 -0.49 13.27
N ILE A 246 -11.06 -0.12 14.29
CA ILE A 246 -10.85 -0.95 15.50
C ILE A 246 -12.15 -1.06 16.30
N ASN A 247 -12.89 0.04 16.47
CA ASN A 247 -14.18 0.05 17.16
C ASN A 247 -15.24 -0.82 16.45
N GLU A 248 -15.11 -1.03 15.15
CA GLU A 248 -16.04 -1.83 14.34
C GLU A 248 -15.69 -3.32 14.29
N SER A 249 -14.42 -3.71 14.48
CA SER A 249 -13.94 -5.06 14.13
C SER A 249 -13.25 -5.84 15.25
N ASP A 250 -12.93 -5.21 16.39
CA ASP A 250 -12.18 -5.80 17.53
C ASP A 250 -10.86 -6.50 17.15
N LYS A 251 -10.34 -6.24 15.94
CA LYS A 251 -9.13 -6.87 15.41
C LYS A 251 -8.06 -5.81 15.11
N TRP A 252 -6.85 -6.09 15.56
CA TRP A 252 -5.71 -5.17 15.39
C TRP A 252 -5.09 -5.32 13.99
N PRO A 253 -4.82 -4.20 13.27
CA PRO A 253 -4.19 -4.25 11.96
C PRO A 253 -2.70 -4.61 12.08
N VAL A 254 -2.24 -5.50 11.19
CA VAL A 254 -0.83 -5.90 11.04
C VAL A 254 -0.18 -5.03 9.98
N ILE A 255 0.97 -4.43 10.30
CA ILE A 255 1.73 -3.58 9.37
C ILE A 255 3.00 -4.30 8.97
N ILE A 256 3.22 -4.39 7.66
CA ILE A 256 4.38 -5.03 7.06
C ILE A 256 5.22 -3.92 6.41
N ASP A 257 6.39 -3.64 6.98
CA ASP A 257 7.35 -2.70 6.42
C ASP A 257 8.01 -3.32 5.16
N PRO A 258 8.34 -2.55 4.10
CA PRO A 258 9.08 -3.02 2.93
C PRO A 258 10.42 -3.74 3.19
N SER A 259 10.90 -3.77 4.44
CA SER A 259 12.02 -4.61 4.89
C SER A 259 11.60 -6.04 5.31
N ASP A 260 10.38 -6.49 4.98
CA ASP A 260 9.77 -7.76 5.42
C ASP A 260 9.69 -7.92 6.96
N ARG A 261 9.64 -6.79 7.69
CA ARG A 261 9.47 -6.79 9.15
C ARG A 261 8.01 -6.61 9.51
N VAL A 262 7.45 -7.58 10.22
CA VAL A 262 6.10 -7.55 10.76
C VAL A 262 6.11 -6.82 12.10
N SER A 263 5.25 -5.81 12.25
CA SER A 263 5.05 -5.13 13.54
C SER A 263 3.56 -4.97 13.87
N VAL A 264 3.21 -5.28 15.13
CA VAL A 264 1.88 -5.08 15.68
C VAL A 264 1.89 -3.79 16.49
N PHE A 265 1.07 -2.81 16.10
CA PHE A 265 0.98 -1.52 16.79
C PHE A 265 0.03 -1.57 17.98
N LEU A 266 0.50 -1.16 19.16
CA LEU A 266 -0.34 -0.80 20.31
C LEU A 266 0.04 0.62 20.75
N ARG A 267 -0.92 1.55 20.79
CA ARG A 267 -0.74 2.79 21.56
C ARG A 267 -2.00 3.15 22.33
N HIS A 268 -1.84 3.25 23.64
CA HIS A 268 -2.68 4.10 24.49
C HIS A 268 -1.84 5.34 24.89
N ARG A 269 -2.41 6.52 24.63
CA ARG A 269 -1.98 7.88 25.04
C ARG A 269 -0.46 8.17 25.06
N ASP A 270 -0.05 8.85 23.98
CA ASP A 270 0.93 9.94 24.01
C ASP A 270 2.43 9.66 24.09
N THR A 271 2.93 8.42 23.97
CA THR A 271 4.37 8.24 23.62
C THR A 271 4.67 7.05 22.68
N ASN A 272 5.13 7.34 21.46
CA ASN A 272 5.66 6.37 20.49
C ASN A 272 7.08 5.95 20.90
N TYR A 273 7.24 4.89 21.68
CA TYR A 273 8.49 4.10 21.71
C TYR A 273 8.14 2.77 22.35
N VAL A 274 8.15 1.69 21.56
CA VAL A 274 8.38 0.34 22.10
C VAL A 274 9.89 0.18 22.05
N ASN A 275 10.54 0.10 23.21
CA ASN A 275 11.99 -0.13 23.30
C ASN A 275 12.27 -1.61 23.00
N VAL A 276 12.11 -2.01 21.73
CA VAL A 276 12.48 -3.35 21.27
C VAL A 276 13.92 -3.33 20.81
N LEU A 277 14.79 -4.01 21.56
CA LEU A 277 16.17 -4.22 21.14
C LEU A 277 16.32 -5.65 20.63
N ASN A 278 16.73 -5.77 19.38
CA ASN A 278 17.19 -7.04 18.79
C ASN A 278 18.65 -7.28 19.23
N PRO A 279 19.06 -8.53 19.54
CA PRO A 279 20.43 -8.89 19.90
C PRO A 279 21.50 -8.35 18.95
N ASN A 280 21.19 -8.27 17.65
CA ASN A 280 22.11 -7.76 16.63
C ASN A 280 22.34 -6.23 16.70
N ASN A 281 21.51 -5.50 17.45
CA ASN A 281 21.54 -4.03 17.57
C ASN A 281 21.82 -3.55 19.00
N LEU A 282 22.42 -4.39 19.86
CA LEU A 282 22.80 -4.08 21.24
C LEU A 282 24.04 -3.17 21.35
N ASP A 283 23.99 -2.00 20.70
CA ASP A 283 25.02 -0.97 20.85
C ASP A 283 24.93 -0.29 22.23
N LYS A 284 26.08 -0.02 22.85
CA LYS A 284 26.19 0.53 24.22
C LYS A 284 25.36 1.81 24.42
N GLU A 285 25.43 2.75 23.48
CA GLU A 285 24.71 4.03 23.58
C GLU A 285 23.19 3.85 23.39
N ARG A 286 22.77 2.97 22.47
CA ARG A 286 21.34 2.68 22.25
C ARG A 286 20.72 1.99 23.46
N LEU A 287 21.40 0.99 24.02
CA LEU A 287 20.94 0.28 25.21
C LEU A 287 20.81 1.22 26.41
N ARG A 288 21.78 2.12 26.61
CA ARG A 288 21.75 3.14 27.65
C ARG A 288 20.55 4.10 27.49
N ILE A 289 20.31 4.60 26.28
CA ILE A 289 19.20 5.53 26.01
C ILE A 289 17.85 4.82 26.19
N SER A 290 17.71 3.58 25.73
CA SER A 290 16.48 2.80 25.89
C SER A 290 16.16 2.50 27.35
N LEU A 291 17.17 2.15 28.18
CA LEU A 291 16.99 1.96 29.62
C LEU A 291 16.59 3.26 30.33
N LEU A 292 17.26 4.37 30.03
CA LEU A 292 16.90 5.69 30.59
C LEU A 292 15.48 6.10 30.21
N GLY A 293 15.07 5.84 28.96
CA GLY A 293 13.70 6.09 28.51
C GLY A 293 12.67 5.21 29.23
N ALA A 294 12.97 3.93 29.42
CA ALA A 294 12.08 3.01 30.14
C ALA A 294 11.88 3.44 31.61
N LEU A 295 12.96 3.78 32.31
CA LEU A 295 12.94 4.21 33.71
C LEU A 295 12.29 5.58 33.88
N ARG A 296 12.65 6.57 33.06
CA ARG A 296 12.15 7.95 33.19
C ARG A 296 10.66 8.08 32.91
N TYR A 297 10.13 7.25 32.00
CA TYR A 297 8.74 7.34 31.53
C TYR A 297 7.87 6.15 31.94
N GLY A 298 8.37 5.24 32.78
CA GLY A 298 7.60 4.12 33.34
C GLY A 298 7.08 3.13 32.29
N LYS A 299 7.89 2.83 31.26
CA LYS A 299 7.48 2.01 30.11
C LYS A 299 8.00 0.58 30.17
N PRO A 300 7.27 -0.40 29.60
CA PRO A 300 7.78 -1.76 29.44
C PRO A 300 8.99 -1.78 28.49
N PHE A 301 10.10 -2.35 28.96
CA PHE A 301 11.29 -2.62 28.18
C PHE A 301 11.24 -4.07 27.70
N VAL A 302 11.26 -4.29 26.38
CA VAL A 302 11.06 -5.62 25.78
C VAL A 302 12.30 -5.98 24.99
N LEU A 303 12.97 -7.06 25.40
CA LEU A 303 14.06 -7.67 24.64
C LEU A 303 13.46 -8.79 23.79
N ASP A 304 13.58 -8.67 22.47
CA ASP A 304 13.16 -9.74 21.55
C ASP A 304 14.30 -10.75 21.42
N LEU A 305 14.09 -11.94 21.98
CA LEU A 305 15.12 -12.99 22.10
C LEU A 305 14.98 -14.09 21.03
N MET A 306 14.22 -13.85 19.96
CA MET A 306 14.05 -14.82 18.87
C MET A 306 15.40 -15.22 18.25
N GLY A 307 15.83 -16.47 18.47
CA GLY A 307 16.81 -17.16 17.62
C GLY A 307 18.23 -17.38 18.17
N VAL A 308 18.49 -17.39 19.48
CA VAL A 308 19.83 -17.75 20.00
C VAL A 308 19.71 -18.72 21.18
N ASP A 309 19.98 -20.00 20.95
CA ASP A 309 19.62 -21.04 21.92
C ASP A 309 20.60 -21.28 23.08
N ASP A 310 21.88 -20.87 23.07
CA ASP A 310 22.76 -21.13 24.23
C ASP A 310 23.94 -20.14 24.44
N MET A 311 24.17 -19.18 23.52
CA MET A 311 25.15 -18.08 23.71
C MET A 311 24.52 -16.80 24.28
N LEU A 312 23.22 -16.82 24.53
CA LEU A 312 22.38 -15.66 24.76
C LEU A 312 22.69 -15.00 26.12
N ASP A 313 22.96 -15.80 27.15
CA ASP A 313 23.25 -15.28 28.48
C ASP A 313 24.59 -14.52 28.52
N THR A 314 25.63 -15.02 27.86
CA THR A 314 26.96 -14.40 27.91
C THR A 314 27.02 -13.09 27.13
N VAL A 315 26.51 -13.06 25.90
CA VAL A 315 26.58 -11.87 25.04
C VAL A 315 25.69 -10.74 25.59
N CYS A 316 24.50 -11.07 26.09
CA CYS A 316 23.64 -10.08 26.72
C CYS A 316 24.25 -9.58 28.04
N ARG A 317 24.75 -10.47 28.92
CA ARG A 317 25.41 -10.06 30.17
C ARG A 317 26.60 -9.16 29.91
N ASP A 318 27.51 -9.52 29.01
CA ASP A 318 28.70 -8.73 28.69
C ASP A 318 28.35 -7.30 28.22
N ARG A 319 27.27 -7.17 27.43
CA ARG A 319 26.80 -5.87 26.92
C ARG A 319 26.15 -5.03 28.02
N PHE A 320 25.34 -5.63 28.89
CA PHE A 320 24.77 -4.93 30.05
C PHE A 320 25.86 -4.54 31.08
N ASP A 321 26.83 -5.43 31.30
CA ASP A 321 27.98 -5.20 32.18
C ASP A 321 28.88 -4.07 31.67
N SER A 322 28.96 -3.88 30.35
CA SER A 322 29.68 -2.75 29.75
C SER A 322 29.10 -1.36 30.10
N ILE A 323 27.84 -1.31 30.57
CA ILE A 323 27.18 -0.09 31.07
C ILE A 323 27.31 0.00 32.59
N LYS A 324 26.90 -1.05 33.29
CA LYS A 324 27.08 -1.18 34.73
C LYS A 324 27.26 -2.68 35.06
N PRO A 325 28.33 -3.05 35.79
CA PRO A 325 28.53 -4.44 36.19
C PRO A 325 27.33 -4.98 36.96
N SER A 326 26.91 -6.20 36.65
CA SER A 326 25.76 -6.90 37.26
C SER A 326 24.39 -6.25 37.00
N LEU A 327 24.27 -5.30 36.07
CA LEU A 327 23.02 -4.59 35.79
C LEU A 327 21.90 -5.54 35.35
N LEU A 328 22.22 -6.55 34.54
CA LEU A 328 21.22 -7.52 34.09
C LEU A 328 20.67 -8.31 35.28
N ASN A 329 21.55 -8.80 36.17
CA ASN A 329 21.16 -9.52 37.39
C ASN A 329 20.34 -8.63 38.34
N ASP A 330 20.72 -7.36 38.50
CA ASP A 330 19.97 -6.40 39.30
C ASP A 330 18.53 -6.18 38.76
N ILE A 331 18.36 -6.20 37.43
CA ILE A 331 17.06 -6.11 36.75
C ILE A 331 16.24 -7.40 36.95
N THR A 332 16.82 -8.58 36.70
CA THR A 332 16.11 -9.87 36.84
C THR A 332 15.71 -10.15 38.28
N GLU A 333 16.57 -9.83 39.23
CA GLU A 333 16.30 -9.98 40.67
C GLU A 333 15.46 -8.81 41.25
N LYS A 334 15.06 -7.85 40.42
CA LYS A 334 14.29 -6.64 40.79
C LYS A 334 14.92 -5.79 41.89
N LYS A 335 16.23 -5.94 42.15
CA LYS A 335 16.97 -5.19 43.18
C LYS A 335 16.95 -3.68 42.93
N ILE A 336 16.85 -3.26 41.67
CA ILE A 336 16.77 -1.83 41.27
C ILE A 336 15.52 -1.13 41.84
N LEU A 337 14.44 -1.87 42.11
CA LEU A 337 13.21 -1.28 42.68
C LEU A 337 13.31 -1.02 44.19
N HIS A 338 14.36 -1.55 44.84
CA HIS A 338 14.56 -1.47 46.29
C HIS A 338 15.82 -0.68 46.68
N SER A 339 16.57 -0.17 45.70
CA SER A 339 17.73 0.69 45.98
C SER A 339 17.28 2.15 46.07
N ASP A 340 17.27 2.69 47.29
CA ASP A 340 17.12 4.13 47.54
C ASP A 340 18.39 4.86 47.05
N VAL A 341 18.35 5.44 45.84
CA VAL A 341 19.26 6.52 45.41
C VAL A 341 18.50 7.54 44.58
#